data_AF-A0A1F9E3N1-F1
#
_entry.id   AF-A0A1F9E3N1-F1
#
_cell.length_a   1.000
_cell.length_b   1.000
_cell.length_c   1.000
_cell.angle_alpha   90.00
_cell.angle_beta   90.00
_cell.angle_gamma   90.00
#
_symmetry.space_group_name_H-M   'P 1'
#
loop_
_entity.id
_entity.type
_entity.pdbx_description
1 polymer ?
#
loop_
_entity_poly.entity_id
_entity_poly.type
_entity_poly.pdbx_seq_one_letter_code
_entity_poly.pdbx_strand_id
1 'polypeptide(L)'
;MNRRKSVPQLKNNKGEKRMNIGERMKFQFGGKEMEGIVTKIFPKKVYLKVDFPHHPGKIVVRKIAELEGKGPDVKKSKKKEKREKAKQERIKRREEQKGEEVKE
;
A
#
# COMPACT_ATOMS: atom_id res chain seq x y z
N MET A 1 8.45 6.48 -41.89
CA MET A 1 8.83 5.47 -40.86
C MET A 1 8.61 6.07 -39.48
N ASN A 2 7.47 5.80 -38.84
CA ASN A 2 7.16 6.37 -37.53
C ASN A 2 8.07 5.73 -36.48
N ARG A 3 9.11 6.44 -36.02
CA ARG A 3 9.89 6.06 -34.85
C ARG A 3 8.92 6.03 -33.66
N ARG A 4 8.46 4.83 -33.27
CA ARG A 4 7.70 4.64 -32.03
C ARG A 4 8.58 5.15 -30.90
N LYS A 5 8.25 6.33 -30.37
CA LYS A 5 8.93 6.89 -29.19
C LYS A 5 8.79 5.84 -28.09
N SER A 6 9.92 5.26 -27.68
CA SER A 6 9.95 4.26 -26.62
C SER A 6 9.29 4.85 -25.38
N VAL A 7 8.34 4.12 -24.80
CA VAL A 7 7.66 4.53 -23.56
C VAL A 7 8.72 4.78 -22.48
N PRO A 8 8.70 5.94 -21.79
CA PRO A 8 9.69 6.22 -20.74
C PRO A 8 9.58 5.19 -19.60
N GLN A 9 10.71 4.59 -19.23
CA GLN A 9 10.81 3.56 -18.19
C GLN A 9 11.74 4.04 -17.06
N LEU A 10 11.34 3.82 -15.81
CA LEU A 10 12.22 4.04 -14.66
C LEU A 10 13.04 2.76 -14.42
N LYS A 11 14.35 2.85 -14.63
CA LYS A 11 15.32 1.78 -14.37
C LYS A 11 16.09 2.09 -13.09
N ASN A 12 16.29 1.09 -12.24
CA ASN A 12 17.19 1.21 -11.09
C ASN A 12 18.65 1.00 -11.50
N ASN A 13 19.60 1.30 -10.60
CA ASN A 13 21.04 1.06 -10.81
C ASN A 13 21.40 -0.42 -11.11
N LYS A 14 20.49 -1.37 -10.85
CA LYS A 14 20.59 -2.79 -11.23
C LYS A 14 19.99 -3.14 -12.60
N GLY A 15 19.44 -2.17 -13.33
CA GLY A 15 18.77 -2.40 -14.62
C GLY A 15 17.36 -3.02 -14.52
N GLU A 16 16.90 -3.37 -13.32
CA GLU A 16 15.58 -3.96 -13.09
C GLU A 16 14.45 -2.94 -13.30
N LYS A 17 13.42 -3.35 -14.04
CA LYS A 17 12.18 -2.59 -14.26
C LYS A 17 11.39 -2.50 -12.96
N ARG A 18 11.11 -1.28 -12.49
CA ARG A 18 10.25 -1.07 -11.30
C ARG A 18 8.80 -0.68 -11.64
N MET A 19 8.60 0.15 -12.65
CA MET A 19 7.29 0.63 -13.08
C MET A 19 7.36 1.10 -14.53
N ASN A 20 6.28 0.86 -15.28
CA ASN A 20 6.13 1.39 -16.63
C ASN A 20 5.02 2.44 -16.68
N ILE A 21 5.17 3.43 -17.56
CA ILE A 21 4.08 4.35 -17.90
C ILE A 21 3.01 3.54 -18.66
N GLY A 22 1.75 3.65 -18.23
CA GLY A 22 0.60 2.93 -18.76
C GLY A 22 0.19 1.71 -17.93
N GLU A 23 0.98 1.34 -16.91
CA GLU A 23 0.66 0.21 -16.03
C GLU A 23 -0.48 0.57 -15.06
N ARG A 24 -1.41 -0.38 -14.84
CA ARG A 24 -2.47 -0.26 -13.84
C ARG A 24 -1.95 -0.75 -12.49
N MET A 25 -2.14 0.05 -11.45
CA MET A 25 -1.70 -0.26 -10.11
C MET A 25 -2.80 0.00 -9.09
N LYS A 26 -2.94 -0.93 -8.15
CA LYS A 26 -3.83 -0.81 -6.98
C LYS A 26 -3.09 -0.09 -5.86
N PHE A 27 -3.74 0.86 -5.22
CA PHE A 27 -3.21 1.55 -4.04
C PHE A 27 -4.34 1.95 -3.09
N GLN A 28 -4.02 2.07 -1.81
CA GLN A 28 -4.99 2.54 -0.82
C GLN A 28 -5.09 4.06 -0.81
N PHE A 29 -6.31 4.58 -0.88
CA PHE A 29 -6.62 5.99 -0.83
C PHE A 29 -7.90 6.23 -0.02
N GLY A 30 -7.80 7.06 1.04
CA GLY A 30 -8.95 7.37 1.90
C GLY A 30 -9.56 6.13 2.58
N GLY A 31 -8.75 5.11 2.88
CA GLY A 31 -9.21 3.86 3.50
C GLY A 31 -9.89 2.87 2.54
N LYS A 32 -9.92 3.17 1.23
CA LYS A 32 -10.42 2.27 0.19
C LYS A 32 -9.29 1.89 -0.77
N GLU A 33 -9.40 0.71 -1.37
CA GLU A 33 -8.53 0.33 -2.47
C GLU A 33 -9.02 0.99 -3.77
N MET A 34 -8.09 1.60 -4.50
CA MET A 34 -8.36 2.29 -5.75
C MET A 34 -7.40 1.80 -6.83
N GLU A 35 -7.85 1.85 -8.07
CA GLU A 35 -7.04 1.53 -9.25
C GLU A 35 -6.62 2.81 -9.99
N GLY A 36 -5.35 2.89 -10.35
CA GLY A 36 -4.80 4.02 -11.10
C GLY A 36 -3.84 3.59 -12.20
N ILE A 37 -3.75 4.37 -13.27
CA ILE A 37 -2.83 4.19 -14.39
C ILE A 37 -1.63 5.13 -14.22
N VAL A 38 -0.42 4.58 -14.26
CA VAL A 38 0.81 5.38 -14.18
C VAL A 38 0.95 6.24 -15.44
N THR A 39 0.89 7.56 -15.28
CA THR A 39 1.02 8.51 -16.41
C THR A 39 2.44 9.06 -16.52
N LYS A 40 3.09 9.34 -15.39
CA LYS A 40 4.47 9.84 -15.35
C LYS A 40 5.20 9.23 -14.17
N ILE A 41 6.48 8.94 -14.37
CA ILE A 41 7.35 8.39 -13.33
C ILE A 41 8.53 9.34 -13.15
N PHE A 42 8.77 9.70 -11.90
CA PHE A 42 9.95 10.43 -11.46
C PHE A 42 10.74 9.55 -10.48
N PRO A 43 12.04 9.80 -10.26
CA PRO A 43 12.87 8.97 -9.39
C PRO A 43 12.35 8.82 -7.95
N LYS A 44 11.62 9.82 -7.44
CA LYS A 44 11.09 9.84 -6.06
C LYS A 44 9.56 9.71 -5.99
N LYS A 45 8.85 10.01 -7.09
CA LYS A 45 7.39 10.19 -7.10
C LYS A 45 6.79 9.63 -8.38
N VAL A 46 5.53 9.21 -8.31
CA VAL A 46 4.76 8.69 -9.44
C VAL A 46 3.47 9.48 -9.55
N TYR A 47 3.06 9.74 -10.79
CA TYR A 47 1.80 10.36 -11.13
C TYR A 47 0.87 9.28 -11.63
N LEU A 48 -0.24 9.11 -10.93
CA LEU A 48 -1.27 8.12 -11.21
C LEU A 48 -2.52 8.85 -11.68
N LYS A 49 -3.03 8.49 -12.85
CA LYS A 49 -4.36 8.89 -13.30
C LYS A 49 -5.36 7.89 -12.72
N VAL A 50 -6.29 8.37 -11.92
CA VAL A 50 -7.21 7.55 -11.13
C VAL A 50 -8.63 7.90 -11.52
N ASP A 51 -9.48 6.89 -11.61
CA ASP A 51 -10.90 7.07 -11.90
C ASP A 51 -11.69 7.02 -10.59
N PHE A 52 -11.98 8.18 -10.00
CA PHE A 52 -12.81 8.26 -8.82
C PHE A 52 -14.29 8.30 -9.21
N PRO A 53 -15.20 7.70 -8.43
CA PRO A 53 -16.63 7.63 -8.76
C PRO A 53 -17.28 8.97 -9.12
N HIS A 54 -16.86 10.06 -8.46
CA HIS A 54 -17.36 11.42 -8.71
C HIS A 54 -16.36 12.32 -9.43
N HIS A 55 -15.12 11.87 -9.62
CA HIS A 55 -14.04 12.66 -10.19
C HIS A 55 -13.15 11.80 -11.11
N PRO A 56 -13.67 11.47 -12.30
CA PRO A 56 -12.92 10.65 -13.24
C PRO A 56 -11.65 11.35 -13.73
N GLY A 57 -10.60 10.57 -13.96
CA GLY A 57 -9.34 11.03 -14.54
C GLY A 57 -8.51 12.01 -13.69
N LYS A 58 -8.74 12.14 -12.38
CA LYS A 58 -7.89 12.94 -11.49
C LYS A 58 -6.49 12.37 -11.41
N ILE A 59 -5.51 13.26 -11.20
CA ILE A 59 -4.10 12.88 -11.07
C ILE A 59 -3.71 12.90 -9.59
N VAL A 60 -3.25 11.76 -9.10
CA VAL A 60 -2.73 11.58 -7.73
C VAL A 60 -1.22 11.44 -7.80
N VAL A 61 -0.50 12.23 -7.00
CA VAL A 61 0.96 12.15 -6.88
C VAL A 61 1.31 11.37 -5.62
N ARG A 62 2.07 10.28 -5.75
CA ARG A 62 2.53 9.46 -4.64
C ARG A 62 4.03 9.24 -4.65
N LYS A 63 4.61 9.04 -3.46
CA LYS A 63 6.02 8.65 -3.34
C LYS A 63 6.14 7.15 -3.62
N ILE A 64 7.18 6.76 -4.36
CA ILE A 64 7.45 5.35 -4.68
C ILE A 64 7.61 4.53 -3.40
N ALA A 65 8.30 5.08 -2.39
CA ALA A 65 8.51 4.41 -1.11
C ALA A 65 7.21 4.07 -0.35
N GLU A 66 6.14 4.86 -0.53
CA GLU A 66 4.83 4.56 0.07
C GLU A 66 4.14 3.40 -0.64
N LEU A 67 4.26 3.35 -1.97
CA LEU A 67 3.65 2.31 -2.81
C LEU A 67 4.36 0.94 -2.65
N GLU A 68 5.66 0.93 -2.40
CA GLU A 68 6.44 -0.30 -2.15
C GLU A 68 6.29 -0.84 -0.71
N GLY A 69 5.29 -0.39 0.05
CA GLY A 69 5.01 -0.91 1.39
C GLY A 69 5.98 -0.43 2.49
N LYS A 70 6.85 0.55 2.20
CA LYS A 70 7.69 1.24 3.20
C LYS A 70 7.02 2.50 3.76
N GLY A 71 5.70 2.64 3.55
CA GLY A 71 4.90 3.76 4.03
C GLY A 71 4.53 3.69 5.52
N PRO A 72 4.14 4.83 6.13
CA PRO A 72 3.75 4.91 7.54
C PRO A 72 2.48 4.10 7.87
N ASP A 73 1.61 3.85 6.90
CA ASP A 73 0.36 3.10 7.09
C ASP A 73 0.61 1.63 7.47
N VAL A 74 1.61 0.98 6.86
CA VAL A 74 2.02 -0.40 7.20
C VAL A 74 2.58 -0.48 8.62
N LYS A 75 3.28 0.58 9.08
CA LYS A 75 3.74 0.65 10.47
C LYS A 75 2.58 0.80 11.45
N LYS A 76 1.55 1.56 11.07
CA LYS A 76 0.35 1.78 11.90
C LYS A 76 -0.52 0.53 11.98
N SER A 77 -0.71 -0.18 10.86
CA SER A 77 -1.44 -1.46 10.84
C SER A 77 -0.73 -2.56 11.62
N LYS A 78 0.59 -2.74 11.44
CA LYS A 78 1.39 -3.69 12.25
C LYS A 78 1.36 -3.37 13.74
N LYS A 79 1.39 -2.08 14.12
CA LYS A 79 1.29 -1.66 15.53
C LYS A 79 -0.10 -1.95 16.11
N LYS A 80 -1.16 -1.81 15.32
CA LYS A 80 -2.55 -2.11 15.73
C LYS A 80 -2.75 -3.62 15.91
N GLU A 81 -2.29 -4.43 14.97
CA GLU A 81 -2.40 -5.89 15.04
C GLU A 81 -1.64 -6.47 16.26
N LYS A 82 -0.42 -5.99 16.52
CA LYS A 82 0.36 -6.42 17.70
C LYS A 82 -0.35 -6.08 19.02
N ARG A 83 -1.08 -4.95 19.06
CA ARG A 83 -1.80 -4.50 20.25
C ARG A 83 -3.07 -5.32 20.50
N GLU A 84 -3.77 -5.77 19.45
CA GLU A 84 -4.93 -6.65 19.59
C GLU A 84 -4.54 -8.07 20.00
N LYS A 85 -3.48 -8.65 19.39
CA LYS A 85 -2.95 -9.96 19.81
C LYS A 85 -2.57 -9.98 21.29
N ALA A 86 -1.86 -8.94 21.76
CA ALA A 86 -1.50 -8.80 23.17
C ALA A 86 -2.73 -8.65 24.11
N LYS A 87 -3.83 -8.05 23.62
CA LYS A 87 -5.06 -7.87 24.40
C LYS A 87 -5.85 -9.18 24.50
N GLN A 88 -5.94 -9.93 23.39
CA GLN A 88 -6.59 -11.24 23.36
C GLN A 88 -5.85 -12.27 24.23
N GLU A 89 -4.51 -12.30 24.18
CA GLU A 89 -3.71 -13.19 25.03
C GLU A 89 -3.92 -12.89 26.52
N ARG A 90 -4.01 -11.61 26.90
CA ARG A 90 -4.30 -11.20 28.28
C ARG A 90 -5.69 -11.61 28.77
N ILE A 91 -6.69 -11.55 27.90
CA ILE A 91 -8.06 -11.96 28.24
C ILE A 91 -8.08 -13.48 28.43
N LYS A 92 -7.48 -14.23 27.51
CA LYS A 92 -7.44 -15.69 27.55
C LYS A 92 -6.75 -16.23 28.81
N ARG A 93 -5.60 -15.68 29.19
CA ARG A 93 -4.91 -16.05 30.46
C ARG A 93 -5.76 -15.80 31.71
N ARG A 94 -6.61 -14.77 31.68
CA ARG A 94 -7.46 -14.38 32.82
C ARG A 94 -8.70 -15.26 32.94
N GLU A 95 -9.18 -15.79 31.82
CA GLU A 95 -10.27 -16.78 31.78
C GLU A 95 -9.78 -18.17 32.20
N GLU A 96 -8.56 -18.56 31.78
CA GLU A 96 -7.92 -19.82 32.19
C GLU A 96 -7.70 -19.86 33.72
N GLN A 97 -7.20 -18.76 34.31
CA GLN A 97 -7.01 -18.67 35.78
C GLN A 97 -8.32 -18.72 36.58
N LYS A 98 -9.41 -18.16 36.06
CA LYS A 98 -10.73 -18.23 36.71
C LYS A 98 -11.40 -19.60 36.55
N GLY A 99 -11.05 -20.36 35.51
CA GLY A 99 -11.58 -21.70 35.27
C GLY A 99 -10.96 -22.78 36.16
N GLU A 100 -9.72 -22.58 36.64
CA GLU A 100 -9.07 -23.44 37.63
C GLU A 100 -9.60 -23.17 39.05
N GLU A 101 -9.87 -21.92 39.43
CA GLU A 101 -10.33 -21.53 40.78
C GLU A 101 -11.78 -21.96 41.10
N VAL A 102 -12.56 -22.40 40.11
CA VAL A 102 -13.97 -22.82 40.26
C VAL A 102 -14.12 -24.36 40.24
N LYS A 103 -13.02 -25.10 40.06
CA LYS A 103 -13.00 -26.57 39.99
C LYS A 103 -12.48 -27.27 41.24
N GLU A 104 -12.13 -26.53 42.29
CA GLU A 104 -11.79 -27.06 43.62
C GLU A 104 -12.96 -26.90 44.60
#